data_AF-A0A318QX56-F1
#
_entry.id   AF-A0A318QX56-F1
#
_cell.length_a   1.000
_cell.length_b   1.000
_cell.length_c   1.000
_cell.angle_alpha   90.00
_cell.angle_beta   90.00
_cell.angle_gamma   90.00
#
_symmetry.space_group_name_H-M   'P 1'
#
loop_
_entity.id
_entity.type
_entity.pdbx_description
1 polymer ?
#
loop_
_entity_poly.entity_id
_entity_poly.type
_entity_poly.pdbx_seq_one_letter_code
_entity_poly.pdbx_strand_id
1 'polypeptide(L)'
;EGNGNLKEAEFYTRKAIDIDPSYPDAHYNLAHILLKGKEFSEGWNEHEWRWKMTNKTINCGSQLQTSKPNWSPDRRGRLLLWPEQGLGDEIMFLSLIPDLVDYVDQLIIQTDPRLIPLLRRSLDQEKIKYIPKKEMIDETKYDFHIAMGSLPKFLRTSLNDFKVSKQLMLKVDQVRSNQLREQLTDHRFQKIVGISWKSKSISKKNKSLSLEQFILSIYSPDIRFVCLQYGEVTEEIEYIKKKYNIEICEVKEVDKYNDIDGLSALIKACDEVVSIHNVTVPLAGALAVKTKVLTVYNNAWWWGIDDKDSYWYPSIKLYRQNQNGEWEQALKQIKIELQ
;
A
#
# COMPACT_ATOMS: atom_id res chain seq x y z
N GLU A 1 13.98 17.99 2.36
CA GLU A 1 14.05 16.52 2.25
C GLU A 1 15.51 16.09 2.29
N GLY A 2 15.87 15.11 3.12
CA GLY A 2 17.25 14.68 3.34
C GLY A 2 17.77 15.17 4.70
N ASN A 3 17.49 14.39 5.75
CA ASN A 3 17.99 14.59 7.11
C ASN A 3 17.66 15.93 7.80
N GLY A 4 16.58 16.61 7.42
CA GLY A 4 16.06 17.75 8.19
C GLY A 4 15.36 17.23 9.43
N ASN A 5 15.91 17.49 10.61
CA ASN A 5 15.34 17.20 11.91
C ASN A 5 13.81 17.32 11.85
N LEU A 6 13.05 16.22 12.00
CA LEU A 6 11.59 16.26 11.84
C LEU A 6 10.95 17.36 12.71
N LYS A 7 11.56 17.65 13.86
CA LYS A 7 11.17 18.76 14.74
C LYS A 7 11.41 20.13 14.12
N GLU A 8 12.50 20.30 13.37
CA GLU A 8 12.79 21.52 12.63
C GLU A 8 11.84 21.68 11.43
N ALA A 9 11.57 20.59 10.70
CA ALA A 9 10.57 20.60 9.63
C ALA A 9 9.18 20.95 10.17
N GLU A 10 8.79 20.36 11.30
CA GLU A 10 7.55 20.68 12.01
C GLU A 10 7.54 22.15 12.41
N PHE A 11 8.60 22.65 13.06
CA PHE A 11 8.74 24.03 13.48
C PHE A 11 8.53 25.02 12.34
N TYR A 12 9.22 24.83 11.21
CA TYR A 12 9.09 25.73 10.07
C TYR A 12 7.74 25.63 9.38
N THR A 13 7.14 24.44 9.37
CA THR A 13 5.81 24.26 8.77
C THR A 13 4.73 24.90 9.64
N ARG A 14 4.82 24.78 10.97
CA ARG A 14 3.97 25.53 11.90
C ARG A 14 4.17 27.03 11.75
N LYS A 15 5.41 27.52 11.58
CA LYS A 15 5.68 28.93 11.30
C LYS A 15 5.05 29.41 9.99
N ALA A 16 5.05 28.59 8.95
CA ALA A 16 4.37 28.93 7.71
C ALA A 16 2.85 29.07 7.91
N ILE A 17 2.25 28.19 8.72
CA ILE A 17 0.82 28.26 9.11
C ILE A 17 0.54 29.49 9.99
N ASP A 18 1.44 29.85 10.91
CA ASP A 18 1.31 31.07 11.72
C ASP A 18 1.26 32.34 10.83
N ILE A 19 2.04 32.35 9.75
CA ILE A 19 2.14 33.48 8.80
C ILE A 19 0.94 33.50 7.85
N ASP A 20 0.57 32.35 7.30
CA ASP A 20 -0.60 32.17 6.45
C ASP A 20 -1.39 30.93 6.87
N PRO A 21 -2.41 31.10 7.73
CA PRO A 21 -3.26 29.99 8.18
C PRO A 21 -4.10 29.35 7.08
N SER A 22 -4.09 29.89 5.86
CA SER A 22 -4.82 29.35 4.72
C SER A 22 -3.93 28.55 3.76
N TYR A 23 -2.61 28.44 4.04
CA TYR A 23 -1.63 27.86 3.14
C TYR A 23 -1.68 26.31 3.09
N PRO A 24 -2.29 25.70 2.05
CA PRO A 24 -2.60 24.27 2.08
C PRO A 24 -1.37 23.37 2.07
N ASP A 25 -0.30 23.74 1.34
CA ASP A 25 0.93 22.96 1.27
C ASP A 25 1.62 22.86 2.65
N ALA A 26 1.53 23.90 3.48
CA ALA A 26 2.07 23.85 4.84
C ALA A 26 1.29 22.85 5.70
N HIS A 27 -0.04 22.95 5.72
CA HIS A 27 -0.90 21.99 6.44
C HIS A 27 -0.67 20.54 5.95
N TYR A 28 -0.61 20.32 4.64
CA TYR A 28 -0.39 18.98 4.09
C TYR A 28 1.00 18.41 4.42
N ASN A 29 2.04 19.25 4.42
CA ASN A 29 3.37 18.85 4.88
C ASN A 29 3.38 18.55 6.39
N LEU A 30 2.69 19.36 7.20
CA LEU A 30 2.55 19.15 8.64
C LEU A 30 1.87 17.80 8.92
N ALA A 31 0.80 17.48 8.17
CA ALA A 31 0.12 16.20 8.25
C ALA A 31 1.11 15.03 8.11
N HIS A 32 1.94 15.04 7.07
CA HIS A 32 2.92 13.97 6.85
C HIS A 32 3.99 13.89 7.95
N ILE A 33 4.44 15.03 8.49
CA ILE A 33 5.41 15.08 9.59
C ILE A 33 4.79 14.47 10.86
N LEU A 34 3.59 14.91 11.23
CA LEU A 34 2.85 14.44 12.41
C LEU A 34 2.50 12.95 12.30
N LEU A 35 1.95 12.52 11.17
CA LEU A 35 1.61 11.11 10.94
C LEU A 35 2.84 10.21 10.99
N LYS A 36 3.97 10.65 10.43
CA LYS A 36 5.24 9.93 10.51
C LYS A 36 5.77 9.86 11.95
N GLY A 37 5.56 10.92 12.73
CA GLY A 37 5.83 10.99 14.16
C GLY A 37 4.81 10.28 15.05
N LYS A 38 3.75 9.67 14.48
CA LYS A 38 2.64 8.99 15.18
C LYS A 38 1.73 9.92 15.99
N GLU A 39 1.76 11.23 15.70
CA GLU A 39 0.80 12.22 16.19
C GLU A 39 -0.46 12.19 15.33
N PHE A 40 -1.19 11.07 15.41
CA PHE A 40 -2.24 10.73 14.45
C PHE A 40 -3.43 11.69 14.48
N SER A 41 -3.95 12.03 15.67
CA SER A 41 -5.14 12.87 15.78
C SER A 41 -4.96 14.24 15.11
N GLU A 42 -3.84 14.91 15.36
CA GLU A 42 -3.53 16.19 14.71
C GLU A 42 -3.17 15.96 13.24
N GLY A 43 -2.33 14.97 12.95
CA GLY A 43 -1.89 14.67 11.58
C GLY A 43 -3.04 14.39 10.61
N TRP A 44 -4.10 13.69 11.04
CA TRP A 44 -5.28 13.47 10.21
C TRP A 44 -6.13 14.71 10.01
N ASN A 45 -6.19 15.62 10.99
CA ASN A 45 -6.87 16.91 10.80
C ASN A 45 -6.13 17.76 9.75
N GLU A 46 -4.81 17.79 9.84
CA GLU A 46 -3.94 18.47 8.88
C GLU A 46 -4.04 17.83 7.47
N HIS A 47 -4.21 16.51 7.39
CA HIS A 47 -4.33 15.78 6.12
C HIS A 47 -5.58 16.19 5.31
N GLU A 48 -6.63 16.72 5.94
CA GLU A 48 -7.82 17.21 5.23
C GLU A 48 -7.55 18.46 4.39
N TRP A 49 -6.46 19.19 4.65
CA TRP A 49 -6.06 20.33 3.81
C TRP A 49 -5.64 19.92 2.39
N ARG A 50 -5.45 18.62 2.13
CA ARG A 50 -5.21 18.08 0.79
C ARG A 50 -6.29 18.49 -0.22
N TRP A 51 -7.52 18.75 0.23
CA TRP A 51 -8.63 19.19 -0.63
C TRP A 51 -8.46 20.62 -1.14
N LYS A 52 -7.64 21.44 -0.47
CA LYS A 52 -7.34 22.81 -0.88
C LYS A 52 -6.03 22.92 -1.67
N MET A 53 -5.29 21.82 -1.82
CA MET A 53 -4.04 21.79 -2.57
C MET A 53 -4.31 22.09 -4.04
N THR A 54 -3.61 23.09 -4.58
CA THR A 54 -3.65 23.44 -6.02
C THR A 54 -2.42 22.95 -6.77
N ASN A 55 -1.43 22.43 -6.03
CA ASN A 55 -0.17 21.98 -6.57
C ASN A 55 -0.33 20.70 -7.41
N LYS A 56 -0.16 20.83 -8.73
CA LYS A 56 -0.31 19.73 -9.69
C LYS A 56 0.74 18.62 -9.57
N THR A 57 1.82 18.84 -8.81
CA THR A 57 2.89 17.83 -8.66
C THR A 57 2.55 16.74 -7.64
N ILE A 58 1.61 17.01 -6.73
CA ILE A 58 1.15 16.07 -5.71
C ILE A 58 -0.27 15.65 -6.09
N ASN A 59 -0.45 14.38 -6.45
CA ASN A 59 -1.78 13.85 -6.75
C ASN A 59 -2.52 13.52 -5.44
N CYS A 60 -3.34 14.44 -4.98
CA CYS A 60 -4.21 14.27 -3.81
C CYS A 60 -5.60 13.71 -4.17
N GLY A 61 -5.84 13.37 -5.45
CA GLY A 61 -7.17 13.05 -5.96
C GLY A 61 -8.05 14.28 -6.18
N SER A 62 -9.29 14.04 -6.59
CA SER A 62 -10.33 15.07 -6.73
C SER A 62 -11.45 14.79 -5.75
N GLN A 63 -11.94 15.83 -5.08
CA GLN A 63 -13.07 15.68 -4.17
C GLN A 63 -14.36 15.32 -4.94
N LEU A 64 -15.12 14.36 -4.42
CA LEU A 64 -16.44 14.02 -4.94
C LEU A 64 -17.32 15.28 -4.97
N GLN A 65 -17.87 15.58 -6.15
CA GLN A 65 -18.83 16.65 -6.32
C GLN A 65 -20.22 16.12 -5.96
N THR A 66 -20.73 16.49 -4.79
CA THR A 66 -22.05 16.08 -4.32
C THR A 66 -22.72 17.11 -3.41
N SER A 67 -24.06 17.12 -3.39
CA SER A 67 -24.84 17.89 -2.42
C SER A 67 -24.94 17.21 -1.04
N LYS A 68 -24.58 15.93 -0.94
CA LYS A 68 -24.68 15.16 0.30
C LYS A 68 -23.60 15.58 1.30
N PRO A 69 -23.91 15.56 2.60
CA PRO A 69 -22.94 15.95 3.61
C PRO A 69 -21.87 14.86 3.86
N ASN A 70 -20.68 15.31 4.32
CA ASN A 70 -19.65 14.39 4.80
C ASN A 70 -20.15 13.53 5.97
N TRP A 71 -19.67 12.29 6.03
CA TRP A 71 -19.94 11.38 7.13
C TRP A 71 -19.05 11.66 8.34
N SER A 72 -19.58 11.38 9.52
CA SER A 72 -18.89 11.37 10.80
C SER A 72 -19.51 10.29 11.71
N PRO A 73 -18.81 9.80 12.75
CA PRO A 73 -19.29 8.67 13.57
C PRO A 73 -20.65 8.86 14.26
N ASP A 74 -21.10 10.11 14.45
CA ASP A 74 -22.42 10.47 15.00
C ASP A 74 -23.57 10.33 13.98
N ARG A 75 -23.25 10.07 12.70
CA ARG A 75 -24.22 9.97 11.61
C ARG A 75 -24.37 8.54 11.14
N ARG A 76 -25.60 8.02 11.22
CA ARG A 76 -25.95 6.67 10.76
C ARG A 76 -26.91 6.76 9.58
N GLY A 77 -26.67 5.96 8.55
CA GLY A 77 -27.46 5.92 7.32
C GLY A 77 -26.70 5.19 6.21
N ARG A 78 -27.07 5.44 4.94
CA ARG A 78 -26.38 4.89 3.76
C ARG A 78 -25.15 5.72 3.45
N LEU A 79 -23.97 5.12 3.56
CA LEU A 79 -22.68 5.77 3.35
C LEU A 79 -22.09 5.43 1.98
N LEU A 80 -21.75 6.44 1.19
CA LEU A 80 -20.85 6.31 0.05
C LEU A 80 -19.39 6.48 0.49
N LEU A 81 -18.62 5.42 0.40
CA LEU A 81 -17.17 5.44 0.52
C LEU A 81 -16.54 5.47 -0.87
N TRP A 82 -15.73 6.49 -1.15
CA TRP A 82 -15.16 6.70 -2.48
C TRP A 82 -13.63 6.85 -2.44
N PRO A 83 -12.92 6.40 -3.49
CA PRO A 83 -11.47 6.41 -3.53
C PRO A 83 -10.97 7.74 -4.09
N GLU A 84 -9.84 8.23 -3.59
CA GLU A 84 -9.22 9.45 -4.12
C GLU A 84 -7.79 9.25 -4.63
N GLN A 85 -7.08 8.19 -4.21
CA GLN A 85 -5.67 7.97 -4.56
C GLN A 85 -5.44 6.72 -5.43
N GLY A 86 -4.20 6.19 -5.45
CA GLY A 86 -3.82 5.05 -6.26
C GLY A 86 -4.26 3.71 -5.66
N LEU A 87 -4.15 2.64 -6.45
CA LEU A 87 -4.57 1.29 -6.06
C LEU A 87 -3.95 0.81 -4.73
N GLY A 88 -2.69 1.17 -4.45
CA GLY A 88 -2.02 0.81 -3.21
C GLY A 88 -2.61 1.49 -1.96
N ASP A 89 -3.01 2.76 -2.11
CA ASP A 89 -3.65 3.54 -1.06
C ASP A 89 -5.11 3.07 -0.87
N GLU A 90 -5.81 2.75 -1.97
CA GLU A 90 -7.14 2.12 -1.91
C GLU A 90 -7.08 0.83 -1.07
N ILE A 91 -6.13 -0.09 -1.34
CA ILE A 91 -5.96 -1.33 -0.57
C ILE A 91 -5.68 -1.03 0.91
N MET A 92 -4.84 -0.03 1.19
CA MET A 92 -4.54 0.40 2.55
C MET A 92 -5.78 0.88 3.29
N PHE A 93 -6.55 1.81 2.73
CA PHE A 93 -7.73 2.34 3.39
C PHE A 93 -8.91 1.35 3.45
N LEU A 94 -9.00 0.41 2.50
CA LEU A 94 -9.97 -0.69 2.55
C LEU A 94 -9.73 -1.64 3.75
N SER A 95 -8.54 -1.62 4.36
CA SER A 95 -8.31 -2.37 5.61
C SER A 95 -9.17 -1.91 6.78
N LEU A 96 -9.72 -0.69 6.74
CA LEU A 96 -10.54 -0.11 7.81
C LEU A 96 -12.03 -0.49 7.73
N ILE A 97 -12.48 -1.12 6.64
CA ILE A 97 -13.91 -1.40 6.42
C ILE A 97 -14.55 -2.22 7.54
N PRO A 98 -13.90 -3.26 8.10
CA PRO A 98 -14.48 -4.01 9.22
C PRO A 98 -14.74 -3.16 10.47
N ASP A 99 -13.96 -2.10 10.69
CA ASP A 99 -14.18 -1.15 11.79
C ASP A 99 -15.27 -0.11 11.44
N LEU A 100 -15.42 0.25 10.16
CA LEU A 100 -16.42 1.22 9.69
C LEU A 100 -17.84 0.64 9.65
N VAL A 101 -17.98 -0.63 9.27
CA VAL A 101 -19.26 -1.17 8.84
C VAL A 101 -20.32 -1.18 9.94
N ASP A 102 -19.92 -1.13 11.20
CA ASP A 102 -20.82 -1.13 12.36
C ASP A 102 -21.44 0.25 12.64
N TYR A 103 -20.94 1.32 12.00
CA TYR A 103 -21.44 2.68 12.18
C TYR A 103 -22.51 3.10 11.16
N VAL A 104 -22.81 2.24 10.18
CA VAL A 104 -23.66 2.59 9.02
C VAL A 104 -24.73 1.53 8.77
N ASP A 105 -25.85 1.94 8.16
CA ASP A 105 -26.93 0.99 7.80
C ASP A 105 -26.62 0.25 6.50
N GLN A 106 -26.00 0.96 5.55
CA GLN A 106 -25.54 0.41 4.28
C GLN A 106 -24.23 1.10 3.90
N LEU A 107 -23.29 0.32 3.39
CA LEU A 107 -22.01 0.82 2.89
C LEU A 107 -21.91 0.59 1.38
N ILE A 108 -21.80 1.66 0.63
CA ILE A 108 -21.55 1.65 -0.81
C ILE A 108 -20.07 1.95 -1.01
N ILE A 109 -19.29 0.96 -1.43
CA ILE A 109 -17.85 1.08 -1.66
C ILE A 109 -17.62 1.26 -3.15
N GLN A 110 -17.26 2.48 -3.54
CA GLN A 110 -16.74 2.75 -4.86
C GLN A 110 -15.23 2.45 -4.89
N THR A 111 -14.74 1.63 -5.83
CA THR A 111 -13.32 1.18 -5.85
C THR A 111 -12.86 0.75 -7.25
N ASP A 112 -11.56 0.57 -7.45
CA ASP A 112 -11.01 0.00 -8.67
C ASP A 112 -11.71 -1.35 -9.01
N PRO A 113 -12.26 -1.52 -10.23
CA PRO A 113 -12.99 -2.73 -10.59
C PRO A 113 -12.16 -4.01 -10.43
N ARG A 114 -10.82 -3.91 -10.55
CA ARG A 114 -9.91 -5.04 -10.36
C ARG A 114 -9.87 -5.57 -8.92
N LEU A 115 -10.31 -4.78 -7.93
CA LEU A 115 -10.39 -5.20 -6.53
C LEU A 115 -11.73 -5.85 -6.17
N ILE A 116 -12.80 -5.63 -6.95
CA ILE A 116 -14.15 -6.07 -6.61
C ILE A 116 -14.25 -7.58 -6.40
N PRO A 117 -13.65 -8.46 -7.24
CA PRO A 117 -13.70 -9.91 -7.02
C PRO A 117 -13.07 -10.32 -5.67
N LEU A 118 -11.90 -9.76 -5.35
CA LEU A 118 -11.22 -9.98 -4.08
C LEU A 118 -12.05 -9.50 -2.89
N LEU A 119 -12.59 -8.28 -2.96
CA LEU A 119 -13.36 -7.69 -1.88
C LEU A 119 -14.63 -8.48 -1.59
N ARG A 120 -15.38 -8.87 -2.63
CA ARG A 120 -16.57 -9.73 -2.47
C ARG A 120 -16.22 -11.05 -1.80
N ARG A 121 -15.10 -11.67 -2.18
CA ARG A 121 -14.66 -12.94 -1.57
C ARG A 121 -14.23 -12.77 -0.11
N SER A 122 -13.64 -11.62 0.22
CA SER A 122 -13.04 -11.34 1.53
C SER A 122 -14.07 -10.84 2.54
N LEU A 123 -15.03 -10.05 2.07
CA LEU A 123 -15.98 -9.32 2.86
C LEU A 123 -17.34 -9.32 2.16
N ASP A 124 -17.99 -10.48 2.20
CA ASP A 124 -19.35 -10.68 1.72
C ASP A 124 -20.34 -10.39 2.86
N GLN A 125 -20.90 -9.18 2.86
CA GLN A 125 -21.94 -8.79 3.81
C GLN A 125 -23.08 -8.13 3.04
N GLU A 126 -24.32 -8.48 3.39
CA GLU A 126 -25.53 -7.95 2.74
C GLU A 126 -25.57 -6.41 2.75
N LYS A 127 -25.07 -5.78 3.82
CA LYS A 127 -25.00 -4.32 3.96
C LYS A 127 -23.97 -3.64 3.06
N ILE A 128 -23.10 -4.37 2.37
CA ILE A 128 -22.01 -3.81 1.56
C ILE A 128 -22.31 -3.98 0.06
N LYS A 129 -22.26 -2.87 -0.67
CA LYS A 129 -22.37 -2.85 -2.13
C LYS A 129 -21.08 -2.31 -2.75
N TYR A 130 -20.48 -3.09 -3.64
CA TYR A 130 -19.30 -2.68 -4.40
C TYR A 130 -19.67 -2.09 -5.76
N ILE A 131 -19.11 -0.93 -6.10
CA ILE A 131 -19.34 -0.21 -7.35
C ILE A 131 -17.99 0.16 -7.99
N PRO A 132 -17.81 0.00 -9.32
CA PRO A 132 -16.61 0.46 -10.03
C PRO A 132 -16.41 1.99 -9.92
N LYS A 133 -15.17 2.44 -9.70
CA LYS A 133 -14.82 3.87 -9.51
C LYS A 133 -15.12 4.84 -10.65
N LYS A 134 -15.47 4.34 -11.84
CA LYS A 134 -15.89 5.17 -12.98
C LYS A 134 -17.40 5.20 -13.18
N GLU A 135 -18.14 4.42 -12.40
CA GLU A 135 -19.60 4.40 -12.45
C GLU A 135 -20.16 5.60 -11.68
N MET A 136 -21.06 6.34 -12.30
CA MET A 136 -21.77 7.44 -11.66
C MET A 136 -22.81 6.88 -10.68
N ILE A 137 -22.83 7.42 -9.46
CA ILE A 137 -23.77 7.01 -8.41
C ILE A 137 -24.75 8.15 -8.20
N ASP A 138 -26.03 7.87 -8.41
CA ASP A 138 -27.12 8.79 -8.12
C ASP A 138 -27.14 9.18 -6.63
N GLU A 139 -27.18 10.48 -6.33
CA GLU A 139 -27.17 10.99 -4.96
C GLU A 139 -28.34 10.49 -4.11
N THR A 140 -29.45 10.07 -4.71
CA THR A 140 -30.58 9.46 -3.98
C THR A 140 -30.22 8.12 -3.32
N LYS A 141 -29.09 7.50 -3.71
CA LYS A 141 -28.65 6.20 -3.20
C LYS A 141 -27.88 6.26 -1.88
N TYR A 142 -27.41 7.44 -1.46
CA TYR A 142 -26.67 7.61 -0.22
C TYR A 142 -27.11 8.86 0.53
N ASP A 143 -26.92 8.83 1.85
CA ASP A 143 -27.29 9.92 2.76
C ASP A 143 -26.04 10.75 3.13
N PHE A 144 -24.89 10.08 3.22
CA PHE A 144 -23.59 10.66 3.54
C PHE A 144 -22.50 10.12 2.62
N HIS A 145 -21.38 10.83 2.53
CA HIS A 145 -20.20 10.35 1.81
C HIS A 145 -18.91 10.59 2.60
N ILE A 146 -17.86 9.83 2.33
CA ILE A 146 -16.51 10.09 2.86
C ILE A 146 -15.45 9.53 1.93
N ALA A 147 -14.33 10.25 1.79
CA ALA A 147 -13.17 9.75 1.07
C ALA A 147 -12.47 8.66 1.88
N MET A 148 -11.93 7.65 1.21
CA MET A 148 -11.21 6.56 1.87
C MET A 148 -10.07 7.05 2.76
N GLY A 149 -9.26 8.00 2.29
CA GLY A 149 -8.16 8.58 3.07
C GLY A 149 -8.58 9.54 4.19
N SER A 150 -9.87 9.81 4.35
CA SER A 150 -10.41 10.55 5.51
C SER A 150 -10.91 9.63 6.63
N LEU A 151 -11.11 8.33 6.38
CA LEU A 151 -11.51 7.36 7.41
C LEU A 151 -10.53 7.26 8.60
N PRO A 152 -9.20 7.27 8.40
CA PRO A 152 -8.25 7.12 9.51
C PRO A 152 -8.39 8.20 10.58
N LYS A 153 -8.89 9.39 10.23
CA LYS A 153 -9.19 10.46 11.19
C LYS A 153 -10.11 10.01 12.33
N PHE A 154 -11.03 9.10 12.06
CA PHE A 154 -12.00 8.61 13.04
C PHE A 154 -11.63 7.25 13.62
N LEU A 155 -10.87 6.44 12.88
CA LEU A 155 -10.63 5.04 13.20
C LEU A 155 -9.18 4.74 13.61
N ARG A 156 -8.25 5.68 13.42
CA ARG A 156 -6.80 5.52 13.65
C ARG A 156 -6.21 6.77 14.32
N THR A 157 -6.79 7.16 15.45
CA THR A 157 -6.39 8.33 16.25
C THR A 157 -5.17 8.08 17.13
N SER A 158 -4.81 6.81 17.34
CA SER A 158 -3.65 6.38 18.14
C SER A 158 -2.97 5.16 17.52
N LEU A 159 -1.72 4.89 17.93
CA LEU A 159 -1.01 3.67 17.52
C LEU A 159 -1.74 2.39 17.99
N ASN A 160 -2.48 2.45 19.10
CA ASN A 160 -3.22 1.32 19.63
C ASN A 160 -4.37 0.91 18.71
N ASP A 161 -4.98 1.87 18.01
CA ASP A 161 -6.12 1.63 17.11
C ASP A 161 -5.75 0.69 15.95
N PHE A 162 -4.49 0.71 15.51
CA PHE A 162 -3.97 -0.23 14.52
C PHE A 162 -3.87 -1.66 15.06
N LYS A 163 -3.57 -1.82 16.36
CA LYS A 163 -3.40 -3.13 17.03
C LYS A 163 -4.73 -3.80 17.35
N VAL A 164 -5.73 -3.01 17.75
CA VAL A 164 -7.07 -3.53 18.13
C VAL A 164 -8.05 -3.58 16.96
N SER A 165 -7.63 -3.13 15.77
CA SER A 165 -8.46 -3.14 14.57
C SER A 165 -8.87 -4.55 14.15
N LYS A 166 -10.09 -4.66 13.62
CA LYS A 166 -10.61 -5.87 12.96
C LYS A 166 -9.98 -6.15 11.57
N GLN A 167 -9.00 -5.34 11.14
CA GLN A 167 -8.31 -5.29 9.83
C GLN A 167 -8.80 -6.28 8.76
N LEU A 168 -9.23 -5.77 7.60
CA LEU A 168 -9.61 -6.64 6.49
C LEU A 168 -8.41 -7.46 5.99
N MET A 169 -8.50 -8.78 6.12
CA MET A 169 -7.60 -9.71 5.45
C MET A 169 -8.25 -10.17 4.14
N LEU A 170 -7.58 -9.89 3.01
CA LEU A 170 -8.03 -10.30 1.69
C LEU A 170 -7.90 -11.82 1.52
N LYS A 171 -8.93 -12.41 0.90
CA LYS A 171 -9.01 -13.82 0.52
C LYS A 171 -8.84 -13.95 -0.98
N VAL A 172 -7.84 -14.72 -1.38
CA VAL A 172 -7.58 -15.08 -2.78
C VAL A 172 -8.55 -16.16 -3.26
N ASP A 173 -8.63 -16.34 -4.57
CA ASP A 173 -9.07 -17.63 -5.11
C ASP A 173 -8.08 -18.72 -4.66
N GLN A 174 -8.51 -19.53 -3.68
CA GLN A 174 -7.66 -20.55 -3.08
C GLN A 174 -7.29 -21.67 -4.06
N VAL A 175 -8.19 -22.01 -4.99
CA VAL A 175 -7.94 -23.03 -6.00
C VAL A 175 -6.83 -22.55 -6.94
N ARG A 176 -6.97 -21.32 -7.44
CA ARG A 176 -5.95 -20.71 -8.31
C ARG A 176 -4.62 -20.57 -7.58
N SER A 177 -4.63 -20.13 -6.33
CA SER A 177 -3.40 -19.99 -5.53
C SER A 177 -2.71 -21.34 -5.28
N ASN A 178 -3.46 -22.41 -5.01
CA ASN A 178 -2.91 -23.75 -4.84
C ASN A 178 -2.29 -24.29 -6.14
N GLN A 179 -2.96 -24.10 -7.29
CA GLN A 179 -2.43 -24.50 -8.59
C GLN A 179 -1.12 -23.76 -8.93
N LEU A 180 -1.09 -22.45 -8.68
CA LEU A 180 0.14 -21.67 -8.83
C LEU A 180 1.23 -22.17 -7.88
N ARG A 181 0.89 -22.49 -6.63
CA ARG A 181 1.86 -23.06 -5.67
C ARG A 181 2.43 -24.39 -6.16
N GLU A 182 1.59 -25.28 -6.67
CA GLU A 182 2.01 -26.58 -7.22
C GLU A 182 2.97 -26.39 -8.40
N GLN A 183 2.64 -25.50 -9.33
CA GLN A 183 3.50 -25.14 -10.47
C GLN A 183 4.86 -24.56 -10.05
N LEU A 184 4.87 -23.78 -8.96
CA LEU A 184 6.10 -23.17 -8.43
C LEU A 184 6.90 -24.13 -7.55
N THR A 185 6.29 -25.19 -7.02
CA THR A 185 6.96 -26.10 -6.09
C THR A 185 7.94 -27.00 -6.84
N ASP A 186 9.16 -27.05 -6.32
CA ASP A 186 10.24 -27.84 -6.89
C ASP A 186 11.18 -28.24 -5.76
N HIS A 187 11.40 -29.55 -5.60
CA HIS A 187 12.13 -30.14 -4.46
C HIS A 187 13.58 -29.68 -4.34
N ARG A 188 14.13 -29.02 -5.37
CA ARG A 188 15.46 -28.40 -5.33
C ARG A 188 15.50 -27.16 -4.43
N PHE A 189 14.37 -26.54 -4.16
CA PHE A 189 14.27 -25.31 -3.38
C PHE A 189 13.49 -25.55 -2.08
N GLN A 190 13.92 -24.87 -1.02
CA GLN A 190 13.27 -24.92 0.29
C GLN A 190 12.21 -23.84 0.47
N LYS A 191 12.28 -22.76 -0.32
CA LYS A 191 11.41 -21.58 -0.18
C LYS A 191 11.10 -20.94 -1.52
N ILE A 192 9.89 -20.42 -1.66
CA ILE A 192 9.41 -19.67 -2.83
C ILE A 192 9.27 -18.19 -2.44
N VAL A 193 10.06 -17.33 -3.06
CA VAL A 193 10.13 -15.90 -2.74
C VAL A 193 9.67 -15.05 -3.93
N GLY A 194 8.58 -14.32 -3.74
CA GLY A 194 8.08 -13.37 -4.73
C GLY A 194 8.87 -12.07 -4.71
N ILE A 195 9.24 -11.54 -5.88
CA ILE A 195 10.09 -10.35 -5.99
C ILE A 195 9.50 -9.25 -6.88
N SER A 196 9.66 -7.99 -6.45
CA SER A 196 9.33 -6.80 -7.25
C SER A 196 10.25 -5.62 -6.94
N TRP A 197 10.91 -5.06 -7.95
CA TRP A 197 12.10 -4.21 -7.79
C TRP A 197 11.99 -2.82 -8.40
N LYS A 198 10.94 -2.53 -9.17
CA LYS A 198 10.76 -1.24 -9.83
C LYS A 198 9.34 -0.68 -9.69
N SER A 199 9.26 0.65 -9.73
CA SER A 199 8.01 1.40 -9.71
C SER A 199 7.99 2.41 -10.84
N LYS A 200 6.84 2.53 -11.52
CA LYS A 200 6.60 3.56 -12.55
C LYS A 200 6.32 4.95 -11.96
N SER A 201 6.12 5.07 -10.64
CA SER A 201 5.76 6.35 -10.03
C SER A 201 6.97 7.29 -9.95
N ILE A 202 6.79 8.51 -10.48
CA ILE A 202 7.80 9.57 -10.55
C ILE A 202 8.00 10.26 -9.18
N SER A 203 7.07 10.08 -8.24
CA SER A 203 7.01 10.83 -6.97
C SER A 203 8.17 10.59 -6.01
N LYS A 204 8.96 9.52 -6.19
CA LYS A 204 10.18 9.30 -5.41
C LYS A 204 11.31 8.80 -6.32
N LYS A 205 12.29 9.66 -6.57
CA LYS A 205 13.56 9.27 -7.20
C LYS A 205 14.26 8.22 -6.30
N ASN A 206 14.99 7.28 -6.89
CA ASN A 206 15.85 6.30 -6.20
C ASN A 206 15.13 5.21 -5.38
N LYS A 207 13.83 4.96 -5.59
CA LYS A 207 13.13 3.82 -4.96
C LYS A 207 13.20 2.50 -5.74
N SER A 208 13.65 2.53 -6.99
CA SER A 208 13.79 1.34 -7.84
C SER A 208 15.24 0.84 -7.79
N LEU A 209 15.40 -0.47 -7.97
CA LEU A 209 16.67 -1.15 -8.16
C LEU A 209 16.73 -1.69 -9.60
N SER A 210 17.93 -1.95 -10.13
CA SER A 210 18.04 -2.86 -11.27
C SER A 210 17.77 -4.29 -10.79
N LEU A 211 17.24 -5.17 -11.66
CA LEU A 211 17.04 -6.57 -11.28
C LEU A 211 18.36 -7.23 -10.90
N GLU A 212 19.45 -6.90 -11.62
CA GLU A 212 20.79 -7.42 -11.37
C GLU A 212 21.28 -7.09 -9.97
N GLN A 213 21.23 -5.83 -9.56
CA GLN A 213 21.62 -5.43 -8.20
C GLN A 213 20.75 -6.13 -7.15
N PHE A 214 19.45 -6.21 -7.41
CA PHE A 214 18.51 -6.81 -6.47
C PHE A 214 18.74 -8.31 -6.28
N ILE A 215 18.76 -9.06 -7.38
CA ILE A 215 18.85 -10.53 -7.34
C ILE A 215 20.21 -11.01 -6.83
N LEU A 216 21.32 -10.41 -7.29
CA LEU A 216 22.66 -10.81 -6.84
C LEU A 216 22.86 -10.58 -5.34
N SER A 217 22.16 -9.59 -4.78
CA SER A 217 22.28 -9.27 -3.36
C SER A 217 21.52 -10.23 -2.45
N ILE A 218 20.43 -10.84 -2.93
CA ILE A 218 19.60 -11.74 -2.11
C ILE A 218 19.62 -13.21 -2.57
N TYR A 219 20.34 -13.52 -3.64
CA TYR A 219 20.39 -14.86 -4.22
C TYR A 219 20.83 -15.91 -3.19
N SER A 220 20.12 -17.03 -3.21
CA SER A 220 20.42 -18.27 -2.51
C SER A 220 20.03 -19.45 -3.41
N PRO A 221 20.85 -20.50 -3.51
CA PRO A 221 20.52 -21.68 -4.31
C PRO A 221 19.28 -22.43 -3.80
N ASP A 222 18.95 -22.30 -2.51
CA ASP A 222 17.79 -22.95 -1.88
C ASP A 222 16.47 -22.19 -2.10
N ILE A 223 16.49 -21.04 -2.79
CA ILE A 223 15.32 -20.19 -2.99
C ILE A 223 14.91 -20.18 -4.45
N ARG A 224 13.62 -20.45 -4.68
CA ARG A 224 12.98 -20.18 -5.96
C ARG A 224 12.45 -18.75 -5.99
N PHE A 225 13.02 -17.91 -6.85
CA PHE A 225 12.52 -16.55 -7.04
C PHE A 225 11.39 -16.51 -8.06
N VAL A 226 10.33 -15.77 -7.75
CA VAL A 226 9.13 -15.62 -8.60
C VAL A 226 8.90 -14.16 -8.93
N CYS A 227 8.74 -13.84 -10.21
CA CYS A 227 8.51 -12.48 -10.66
C CYS A 227 7.08 -12.01 -10.32
N LEU A 228 6.97 -11.06 -9.39
CA LEU A 228 5.76 -10.31 -9.08
C LEU A 228 5.74 -8.92 -9.76
N GLN A 229 6.80 -8.56 -10.47
CA GLN A 229 6.97 -7.26 -11.08
C GLN A 229 6.04 -7.09 -12.29
N TYR A 230 5.20 -6.07 -12.25
CA TYR A 230 4.37 -5.68 -13.39
C TYR A 230 5.18 -4.92 -14.46
N GLY A 231 4.69 -5.00 -15.71
CA GLY A 231 5.30 -4.41 -16.90
C GLY A 231 6.35 -5.31 -17.56
N GLU A 232 6.91 -4.84 -18.67
CA GLU A 232 7.92 -5.59 -19.43
C GLU A 232 9.20 -5.80 -18.61
N VAL A 233 9.52 -7.08 -18.37
CA VAL A 233 10.69 -7.53 -17.59
C VAL A 233 11.41 -8.72 -18.21
N THR A 234 10.84 -9.33 -19.27
CA THR A 234 11.33 -10.55 -19.90
C THR A 234 12.81 -10.47 -20.29
N GLU A 235 13.21 -9.41 -20.98
CA GLU A 235 14.60 -9.20 -21.41
C GLU A 235 15.56 -9.08 -20.21
N GLU A 236 15.14 -8.41 -19.14
CA GLU A 236 15.94 -8.25 -17.91
C GLU A 236 16.14 -9.60 -17.21
N ILE A 237 15.08 -10.43 -17.15
CA ILE A 237 15.13 -11.78 -16.57
C ILE A 237 16.00 -12.72 -17.41
N GLU A 238 15.83 -12.72 -18.73
CA GLU A 238 16.63 -13.53 -19.66
C GLU A 238 18.12 -13.17 -19.59
N TYR A 239 18.43 -11.87 -19.44
CA TYR A 239 19.79 -11.40 -19.21
C TYR A 239 20.40 -11.99 -17.94
N ILE A 240 19.67 -11.98 -16.82
CA ILE A 240 20.14 -12.58 -15.56
C ILE A 240 20.38 -14.08 -15.71
N LYS A 241 19.48 -14.81 -16.37
CA LYS A 241 19.65 -16.24 -16.63
C LYS A 241 20.90 -16.51 -17.46
N LYS A 242 21.08 -15.79 -18.58
CA LYS A 242 22.22 -15.98 -19.49
C LYS A 242 23.57 -15.63 -18.85
N LYS A 243 23.62 -14.57 -18.05
CA LYS A 243 24.87 -14.05 -17.47
C LYS A 243 25.26 -14.76 -16.17
N TYR A 244 24.30 -15.10 -15.32
CA TYR A 244 24.56 -15.58 -13.96
C TYR A 244 24.04 -16.99 -13.68
N ASN A 245 23.33 -17.60 -14.62
CA ASN A 245 22.65 -18.89 -14.42
C ASN A 245 21.68 -18.87 -13.22
N ILE A 246 21.09 -17.70 -12.95
CA ILE A 246 20.05 -17.53 -11.92
C ILE A 246 18.70 -17.53 -12.60
N GLU A 247 17.84 -18.48 -12.22
CA GLU A 247 16.48 -18.57 -12.74
C GLU A 247 15.52 -17.75 -11.88
N ILE A 248 14.75 -16.87 -12.53
CA ILE A 248 13.60 -16.18 -11.93
C ILE A 248 12.36 -16.68 -12.65
N CYS A 249 11.46 -17.30 -11.92
CA CYS A 249 10.27 -17.92 -12.47
C CYS A 249 9.24 -16.84 -12.85
N GLU A 250 8.92 -16.78 -14.14
CA GLU A 250 7.84 -15.94 -14.65
C GLU A 250 6.59 -16.79 -14.89
N VAL A 251 5.51 -16.45 -14.18
CA VAL A 251 4.17 -17.01 -14.39
C VAL A 251 3.45 -16.11 -15.39
N LYS A 252 3.41 -16.53 -16.65
CA LYS A 252 2.92 -15.73 -17.79
C LYS A 252 1.39 -15.67 -17.88
N GLU A 253 0.72 -16.65 -17.30
CA GLU A 253 -0.74 -16.73 -17.20
C GLU A 253 -1.35 -15.72 -16.21
N VAL A 254 -0.52 -15.00 -15.44
CA VAL A 254 -0.97 -13.95 -14.50
C VAL A 254 -0.52 -12.58 -15.00
N ASP A 255 -1.47 -11.76 -15.48
CA ASP A 255 -1.26 -10.35 -15.76
C ASP A 255 -1.16 -9.55 -14.45
N LYS A 256 0.07 -9.18 -14.08
CA LYS A 256 0.40 -8.53 -12.81
C LYS A 256 -0.07 -7.08 -12.72
N TYR A 257 -0.67 -6.53 -13.78
CA TYR A 257 -1.21 -5.18 -13.82
C TYR A 257 -2.74 -5.17 -13.88
N ASN A 258 -3.36 -5.92 -14.81
CA ASN A 258 -4.81 -5.91 -14.98
C ASN A 258 -5.52 -6.96 -14.11
N ASP A 259 -4.88 -8.09 -13.85
CA ASP A 259 -5.45 -9.20 -13.08
C ASP A 259 -4.94 -9.17 -11.62
N ILE A 260 -5.49 -8.23 -10.84
CA ILE A 260 -5.11 -8.07 -9.43
C ILE A 260 -5.52 -9.29 -8.59
N ASP A 261 -6.58 -10.00 -8.96
CA ASP A 261 -7.00 -11.25 -8.31
C ASP A 261 -5.97 -12.37 -8.57
N GLY A 262 -5.48 -12.49 -9.79
CA GLY A 262 -4.39 -13.39 -10.15
C GLY A 262 -3.06 -13.04 -9.50
N LEU A 263 -2.70 -11.75 -9.49
CA LEU A 263 -1.51 -11.30 -8.75
C LEU A 263 -1.61 -11.64 -7.27
N SER A 264 -2.80 -11.49 -6.67
CA SER A 264 -3.04 -11.85 -5.28
C SER A 264 -2.86 -13.35 -5.04
N ALA A 265 -3.42 -14.19 -5.92
CA ALA A 265 -3.25 -15.65 -5.87
C ALA A 265 -1.76 -16.05 -6.00
N LEU A 266 -1.00 -15.37 -6.85
CA LEU A 266 0.44 -15.58 -7.04
C LEU A 266 1.25 -15.13 -5.82
N ILE A 267 0.93 -13.97 -5.24
CA ILE A 267 1.54 -13.51 -3.98
C ILE A 267 1.28 -14.52 -2.87
N LYS A 268 0.04 -15.02 -2.74
CA LYS A 268 -0.34 -16.00 -1.71
C LYS A 268 0.29 -17.37 -1.91
N ALA A 269 0.68 -17.71 -3.14
CA ALA A 269 1.45 -18.91 -3.46
C ALA A 269 2.93 -18.79 -3.05
N CYS A 270 3.44 -17.60 -2.75
CA CYS A 270 4.80 -17.42 -2.22
C CYS A 270 4.85 -17.63 -0.71
N ASP A 271 5.97 -18.12 -0.18
CA ASP A 271 6.20 -18.19 1.27
C ASP A 271 6.45 -16.80 1.88
N GLU A 272 7.10 -15.95 1.08
CA GLU A 272 7.49 -14.61 1.45
C GLU A 272 7.63 -13.72 0.21
N VAL A 273 7.47 -12.41 0.38
CA VAL A 273 7.68 -11.40 -0.66
C VAL A 273 8.85 -10.49 -0.27
N VAL A 274 9.72 -10.17 -1.22
CA VAL A 274 10.72 -9.10 -1.08
C VAL A 274 10.46 -8.06 -2.15
N SER A 275 10.16 -6.84 -1.74
CA SER A 275 9.77 -5.80 -2.70
C SER A 275 10.25 -4.42 -2.30
N ILE A 276 10.52 -3.57 -3.29
CA ILE A 276 10.48 -2.12 -3.05
C ILE A 276 9.03 -1.67 -2.79
N HIS A 277 8.84 -0.43 -2.34
CA HIS A 277 7.48 0.10 -2.22
C HIS A 277 6.81 0.36 -3.59
N ASN A 278 5.86 -0.51 -3.93
CA ASN A 278 4.88 -0.37 -5.02
C ASN A 278 3.58 -1.09 -4.62
N VAL A 279 2.63 -1.28 -5.54
CA VAL A 279 1.32 -1.88 -5.24
C VAL A 279 1.37 -3.31 -4.72
N THR A 280 2.43 -4.07 -5.02
CA THR A 280 2.63 -5.44 -4.50
C THR A 280 2.71 -5.45 -2.98
N VAL A 281 3.27 -4.40 -2.36
CA VAL A 281 3.47 -4.30 -0.91
C VAL A 281 2.16 -4.21 -0.12
N PRO A 282 1.27 -3.21 -0.35
CA PRO A 282 -0.02 -3.17 0.35
C PRO A 282 -0.87 -4.39 0.03
N LEU A 283 -0.79 -4.94 -1.19
CA LEU A 283 -1.51 -6.16 -1.54
C LEU A 283 -1.02 -7.38 -0.73
N ALA A 284 0.29 -7.60 -0.63
CA ALA A 284 0.87 -8.67 0.18
C ALA A 284 0.58 -8.50 1.68
N GLY A 285 0.61 -7.25 2.18
CA GLY A 285 0.20 -6.91 3.54
C GLY A 285 -1.26 -7.26 3.81
N ALA A 286 -2.17 -6.89 2.92
CA ALA A 286 -3.59 -7.20 3.02
C ALA A 286 -3.89 -8.71 2.92
N LEU A 287 -3.01 -9.50 2.29
CA LEU A 287 -3.08 -10.96 2.21
C LEU A 287 -2.42 -11.69 3.39
N ALA A 288 -1.85 -10.93 4.33
CA ALA A 288 -1.06 -11.41 5.46
C ALA A 288 0.12 -12.31 5.03
N VAL A 289 0.72 -12.04 3.87
CA VAL A 289 1.94 -12.73 3.42
C VAL A 289 3.15 -12.05 4.05
N LYS A 290 4.09 -12.83 4.56
CA LYS A 290 5.36 -12.31 5.10
C LYS A 290 6.03 -11.47 4.01
N THR A 291 6.37 -10.23 4.32
CA THR A 291 6.88 -9.31 3.32
C THR A 291 8.03 -8.48 3.88
N LYS A 292 9.17 -8.51 3.20
CA LYS A 292 10.32 -7.66 3.46
C LYS A 292 10.30 -6.49 2.48
N VAL A 293 10.12 -5.27 2.99
CA VAL A 293 9.99 -4.08 2.15
C VAL A 293 11.24 -3.24 2.19
N LEU A 294 11.82 -3.01 1.02
CA LEU A 294 12.87 -2.03 0.79
C LEU A 294 12.24 -0.63 0.72
N THR A 295 12.56 0.20 1.71
CA THR A 295 12.05 1.57 1.84
C THR A 295 13.16 2.59 1.69
N VAL A 296 12.88 3.65 0.93
CA VAL A 296 13.84 4.73 0.74
C VAL A 296 14.07 5.50 2.03
N TYR A 297 15.18 6.21 2.11
CA TYR A 297 15.54 7.03 3.27
C TYR A 297 14.42 8.05 3.63
N ASN A 298 13.92 8.81 2.64
CA ASN A 298 12.73 9.64 2.80
C ASN A 298 11.44 8.84 2.51
N ASN A 299 11.12 7.89 3.40
CA ASN A 299 9.98 6.98 3.26
C ASN A 299 8.61 7.70 3.37
N ALA A 300 7.53 6.97 3.09
CA ALA A 300 6.18 7.48 3.28
C ALA A 300 5.81 7.50 4.77
N TRP A 301 4.89 8.39 5.16
CA TRP A 301 4.54 8.60 6.58
C TRP A 301 4.06 7.32 7.27
N TRP A 302 3.37 6.42 6.54
CA TRP A 302 2.85 5.16 7.07
C TRP A 302 3.94 4.12 7.43
N TRP A 303 5.20 4.37 7.06
CA TRP A 303 6.34 3.54 7.46
C TRP A 303 7.03 4.03 8.73
N GLY A 304 6.58 5.12 9.33
CA GLY A 304 7.22 5.71 10.51
C GLY A 304 8.66 6.18 10.25
N ILE A 305 9.38 6.50 11.33
CA ILE A 305 10.73 7.09 11.27
C ILE A 305 11.76 5.98 11.13
N ASP A 306 11.87 5.14 12.17
CA ASP A 306 12.87 4.10 12.38
C ASP A 306 12.25 2.72 12.68
N ASP A 307 10.93 2.60 12.56
CA ASP A 307 10.15 1.39 12.80
C ASP A 307 10.64 0.18 12.00
N LYS A 308 10.96 -0.94 12.65
CA LYS A 308 11.37 -2.16 11.91
C LYS A 308 10.19 -2.92 11.31
N ASP A 309 9.00 -2.71 11.85
CA ASP A 309 7.77 -3.40 11.46
C ASP A 309 6.71 -2.39 11.06
N SER A 310 5.84 -2.76 10.13
CA SER A 310 4.69 -1.93 9.77
C SER A 310 3.63 -2.01 10.86
N TYR A 311 3.23 -0.88 11.43
CA TYR A 311 2.07 -0.83 12.32
C TYR A 311 0.75 -1.03 11.56
N TRP A 312 0.74 -0.82 10.24
CA TRP A 312 -0.44 -1.04 9.41
C TRP A 312 -0.65 -2.52 9.06
N TYR A 313 0.45 -3.22 8.76
CA TYR A 313 0.42 -4.60 8.28
C TYR A 313 1.41 -5.45 9.08
N PRO A 314 0.96 -6.24 10.06
CA PRO A 314 1.85 -7.01 10.94
C PRO A 314 2.76 -8.01 10.22
N SER A 315 2.42 -8.42 8.99
CA SER A 315 3.25 -9.31 8.17
C SER A 315 4.41 -8.60 7.44
N ILE A 316 4.51 -7.27 7.55
CA ILE A 316 5.49 -6.45 6.84
C ILE A 316 6.63 -6.03 7.76
N LYS A 317 7.86 -6.37 7.36
CA LYS A 317 9.12 -5.84 7.90
C LYS A 317 9.74 -4.81 6.97
N LEU A 318 10.36 -3.78 7.55
CA LEU A 318 10.91 -2.62 6.85
C LEU A 318 12.43 -2.63 6.89
N TYR A 319 13.04 -2.56 5.70
CA TYR A 319 14.48 -2.43 5.52
C TYR A 319 14.75 -1.10 4.81
N ARG A 320 15.42 -0.18 5.51
CA ARG A 320 15.62 1.20 5.05
C ARG A 320 16.99 1.37 4.42
N GLN A 321 17.06 2.25 3.43
CA GLN A 321 18.33 2.83 3.01
C GLN A 321 18.98 3.58 4.17
N ASN A 322 20.30 3.49 4.28
CA ASN A 322 21.06 4.35 5.20
C ASN A 322 21.16 5.78 4.67
N GLN A 323 21.36 5.92 3.36
CA GLN A 323 21.39 7.17 2.61
C GLN A 323 20.66 7.01 1.28
N ASN A 324 20.25 8.12 0.66
CA ASN A 324 19.57 8.07 -0.63
C ASN A 324 20.36 7.28 -1.68
N GLY A 325 19.81 6.15 -2.13
CA GLY A 325 20.41 5.28 -3.14
C GLY A 325 21.22 4.10 -2.57
N GLU A 326 21.57 4.10 -1.29
CA GLU A 326 22.38 3.05 -0.66
C GLU A 326 21.50 1.92 -0.11
N TRP A 327 21.51 0.77 -0.80
CA TRP A 327 20.67 -0.39 -0.50
C TRP A 327 21.44 -1.59 0.08
N GLU A 328 22.77 -1.53 0.07
CA GLU A 328 23.66 -2.65 0.37
C GLU A 328 23.38 -3.25 1.76
N GLN A 329 23.25 -2.41 2.79
CA GLN A 329 22.97 -2.88 4.15
C GLN A 329 21.58 -3.51 4.25
N ALA A 330 20.56 -2.88 3.66
CA ALA A 330 19.20 -3.38 3.66
C ALA A 330 19.10 -4.75 2.97
N LEU A 331 19.72 -4.87 1.79
CA LEU A 331 19.76 -6.13 1.03
C LEU A 331 20.55 -7.22 1.77
N LYS A 332 21.66 -6.88 2.43
CA LYS A 332 22.44 -7.82 3.24
C LYS A 332 21.62 -8.38 4.41
N GLN A 333 20.85 -7.53 5.10
CA GLN A 333 19.96 -7.98 6.19
C GLN A 333 18.86 -8.90 5.66
N ILE A 334 18.24 -8.56 4.53
CA ILE A 334 17.25 -9.40 3.87
C ILE A 334 17.84 -10.77 3.52
N LYS A 335 19.05 -10.81 2.94
CA LYS A 335 19.73 -12.07 2.60
C LYS A 335 19.89 -12.98 3.81
N ILE A 336 20.37 -12.43 4.93
CA ILE A 336 20.60 -13.18 6.18
C ILE A 336 19.28 -13.78 6.70
N GLU A 337 18.16 -13.04 6.61
CA GLU A 337 16.85 -13.52 7.05
C GLU A 337 16.11 -14.42 6.04
N LEU A 338 16.62 -14.55 4.82
CA LEU A 338 16.08 -15.44 3.80
C LEU A 338 16.71 -16.83 3.85
N GLN A 339 18.00 -16.89 4.20
CA GLN A 339 18.73 -18.10 4.56
C GLN A 339 18.22 -18.66 5.89
#